data_AF-A0A074ZU48-F1
#
_entry.id   AF-A0A074ZU48-F1
#
_cell.length_a   1.000
_cell.length_b   1.000
_cell.length_c   1.000
_cell.angle_alpha   90.00
_cell.angle_beta   90.00
_cell.angle_gamma   90.00
#
_symmetry.space_group_name_H-M   'P 1'
#
loop_
_entity.id
_entity.type
_entity.pdbx_description
1 polymer ?
#
loop_
_entity_poly.entity_id
_entity_poly.type
_entity_poly.pdbx_seq_one_letter_code
_entity_poly.pdbx_strand_id
1 'polypeptide(L)'
;MSDALISATSALSISAQHPSEKAEVHPAGSLVLLGDSDFVGRNEVWKTLTLPNLPVCPFSIKPCEGGNFVFTPNFKPSSTSLFPAASGELLDGTLRALQPITAEESKVVYQATVVLNDQKIHCEPGDSVALLCSNSSVDVDWLLKRVDLDPLTSEDQPFILQPTLNKPIPAWLLPGIPTTARLLLTHCCELHIPVSRRIIRLCAEFCATDSQQATRLRELCSREYTELFDKYVRLQNMTLPDLLHLFPACRLTLVRLLEVLPRLQPRPYTLISLHEGTARTGRETENQQLQFIFTRVDFGVERCEANGGISRYPHRTHGVCTGWLERIWSSNAGPSIQLYLRCNLNGFRLPADPEQPVIMIAAGTGLAPFISFIRKLRSLGEAARTSGESPLWLIFGCRSPKSLAFLEELTSSVRDKVLHRWCLCFSRHVEASDSAAPYCLHTSARYVQECICPSVDGSPLTGHQTELANWILHRKARIMVCGEARAMAPAVREAFATILTKALTEKFSDLCPTEPALLSGRDYVEKMRQDGRYIEDIWT
;
A
#
# COMPACT_ATOMS: atom_id res chain seq x y z
N MET A 1 -3.26 21.48 75.62
CA MET A 1 -2.79 22.86 75.42
C MET A 1 -3.02 23.17 73.95
N SER A 2 -4.11 23.84 73.58
CA SER A 2 -4.43 25.26 73.82
C SER A 2 -3.61 26.18 72.90
N ASP A 3 -4.31 27.16 72.31
CA ASP A 3 -3.81 28.29 71.53
C ASP A 3 -3.25 27.96 70.12
N ALA A 4 -3.58 28.63 69.01
CA ALA A 4 -4.71 29.50 68.62
C ALA A 4 -4.77 29.47 67.06
N LEU A 5 -5.87 29.58 66.30
CA LEU A 5 -7.27 29.99 66.53
C LEU A 5 -7.51 31.52 66.67
N ILE A 6 -7.60 32.25 65.55
CA ILE A 6 -8.69 33.22 65.21
C ILE A 6 -8.53 33.80 63.78
N SER A 7 -9.58 33.60 62.98
CA SER A 7 -10.17 34.43 61.90
C SER A 7 -9.39 35.60 61.26
N ALA A 8 -9.34 35.61 59.91
CA ALA A 8 -10.12 36.58 59.12
C ALA A 8 -10.24 36.19 57.63
N THR A 9 -11.45 36.30 57.09
CA THR A 9 -11.82 36.11 55.68
C THR A 9 -11.53 37.33 54.80
N SER A 10 -11.00 37.13 53.58
CA SER A 10 -11.50 37.86 52.40
C SER A 10 -11.17 37.14 51.08
N ALA A 11 -12.15 37.19 50.19
CA ALA A 11 -12.17 36.52 48.89
C ALA A 11 -11.24 37.15 47.85
N LEU A 12 -10.66 36.34 46.94
CA LEU A 12 -10.90 36.36 45.47
C LEU A 12 -9.74 35.73 44.65
N SER A 13 -10.14 35.02 43.59
CA SER A 13 -9.37 34.67 42.39
C SER A 13 -7.97 34.05 42.53
N ILE A 14 -7.88 32.72 42.37
CA ILE A 14 -6.66 32.06 41.86
C ILE A 14 -6.98 31.48 40.48
N SER A 15 -6.21 31.93 39.48
CA SER A 15 -6.31 31.49 38.09
C SER A 15 -5.82 30.05 37.92
N ALA A 16 -6.56 29.23 37.17
CA ALA A 16 -6.13 27.91 36.77
C ALA A 16 -5.06 28.01 35.67
N GLN A 17 -3.80 27.75 36.01
CA GLN A 17 -2.71 27.66 35.04
C GLN A 17 -2.82 26.36 34.23
N HIS A 18 -3.45 26.44 33.06
CA HIS A 18 -3.18 25.47 31.98
C HIS A 18 -1.81 25.77 31.35
N PRO A 19 -0.98 24.76 31.04
CA PRO A 19 0.23 24.95 30.25
C PRO A 19 -0.16 25.30 28.82
N SER A 20 0.06 26.56 28.43
CA SER A 20 -0.14 27.03 27.07
C SER A 20 1.05 26.64 26.19
N GLU A 21 0.93 25.53 25.46
CA GLU A 21 1.74 25.35 24.26
C GLU A 21 1.37 26.46 23.27
N LYS A 22 2.24 27.46 23.18
CA LYS A 22 2.14 28.52 22.18
C LYS A 22 2.35 27.89 20.80
N ALA A 23 1.28 27.75 20.03
CA ALA A 23 1.40 27.67 18.60
C ALA A 23 2.18 28.90 18.11
N GLU A 24 3.30 28.70 17.42
CA GLU A 24 4.07 29.81 16.86
C GLU A 24 3.24 30.53 15.79
N VAL A 25 2.72 31.70 16.15
CA VAL A 25 2.11 32.62 15.20
C VAL A 25 3.23 33.25 14.38
N HIS A 26 3.53 32.66 13.21
CA HIS A 26 4.40 33.33 12.25
C HIS A 26 3.80 34.70 11.88
N PRO A 27 4.61 35.78 11.88
CA PRO A 27 4.11 37.12 11.68
C PRO A 27 3.60 37.32 10.24
N ALA A 28 2.52 38.09 10.10
CA ALA A 28 2.03 38.50 8.80
C ALA A 28 3.07 39.36 8.07
N GLY A 29 3.45 38.97 6.84
CA GLY A 29 4.28 39.80 5.96
C GLY A 29 5.56 39.16 5.39
N SER A 30 5.46 37.98 4.76
CA SER A 30 6.41 37.51 3.73
C SER A 30 5.84 36.28 3.04
N LEU A 31 5.15 36.45 1.90
CA LEU A 31 4.36 35.38 1.29
C LEU A 31 5.17 34.48 0.33
N VAL A 32 6.36 34.06 0.76
CA VAL A 32 7.25 33.13 0.03
C VAL A 32 6.78 31.68 0.27
N LEU A 33 5.51 31.38 -0.04
CA LEU A 33 4.87 30.10 0.32
C LEU A 33 5.49 28.87 -0.35
N LEU A 34 6.24 29.06 -1.44
CA LEU A 34 6.86 27.99 -2.25
C LEU A 34 8.29 28.36 -2.73
N GLY A 35 9.01 29.21 -1.98
CA GLY A 35 10.40 29.58 -2.33
C GLY A 35 10.55 30.47 -3.58
N ASP A 36 9.48 31.17 -3.96
CA ASP A 36 9.40 32.00 -5.17
C ASP A 36 9.38 33.48 -4.76
N SER A 37 10.44 34.24 -5.10
CA SER A 37 10.63 35.65 -4.71
C SER A 37 9.65 36.60 -5.39
N ASP A 38 9.05 36.17 -6.50
CA ASP A 38 8.34 37.06 -7.41
C ASP A 38 6.84 37.17 -7.08
N PHE A 39 6.40 36.55 -5.97
CA PHE A 39 5.06 36.71 -5.43
C PHE A 39 4.90 38.07 -4.72
N VAL A 40 4.85 39.14 -5.51
CA VAL A 40 4.60 40.50 -5.04
C VAL A 40 3.20 40.95 -5.46
N GLY A 41 2.25 40.87 -4.52
CA GLY A 41 1.08 41.75 -4.44
C GLY A 41 0.29 42.04 -5.72
N ARG A 42 0.13 41.06 -6.64
CA ARG A 42 -0.58 41.22 -7.92
C ARG A 42 -2.09 41.28 -7.74
N ASN A 43 -2.58 42.35 -7.10
CA ASN A 43 -4.01 42.60 -6.91
C ASN A 43 -4.74 42.54 -8.27
N GLU A 44 -5.86 41.83 -8.27
CA GLU A 44 -6.77 41.63 -9.41
C GLU A 44 -6.26 40.85 -10.64
N VAL A 45 -4.97 40.52 -10.75
CA VAL A 45 -4.44 39.73 -11.90
C VAL A 45 -5.12 38.35 -12.00
N TRP A 46 -5.65 37.81 -10.90
CA TRP A 46 -6.42 36.57 -10.92
C TRP A 46 -7.70 36.63 -11.78
N LYS A 47 -8.26 37.82 -12.06
CA LYS A 47 -9.49 37.99 -12.84
C LYS A 47 -9.34 37.62 -14.32
N THR A 48 -8.12 37.58 -14.85
CA THR A 48 -7.83 37.21 -16.25
C THR A 48 -7.41 35.75 -16.44
N LEU A 49 -7.34 34.98 -15.35
CA LEU A 49 -6.86 33.59 -15.39
C LEU A 49 -7.90 32.62 -15.94
N THR A 50 -7.46 31.67 -16.77
CA THR A 50 -8.30 30.55 -17.21
C THR A 50 -8.38 29.53 -16.09
N LEU A 51 -9.43 29.62 -15.26
CA LEU A 51 -9.63 28.79 -14.08
C LEU A 51 -10.49 27.53 -14.38
N PRO A 52 -10.24 26.39 -13.70
CA PRO A 52 -11.12 25.22 -13.77
C PRO A 52 -12.54 25.52 -13.29
N ASN A 53 -13.54 24.90 -13.93
CA ASN A 53 -14.92 24.97 -13.47
C ASN A 53 -15.13 24.19 -12.16
N LEU A 54 -15.86 24.78 -11.22
CA LEU A 54 -16.33 24.12 -9.99
C LEU A 54 -17.79 23.69 -10.16
N PRO A 55 -18.11 22.40 -10.06
CA PRO A 55 -19.50 21.96 -10.03
C PRO A 55 -20.13 22.21 -8.66
N VAL A 56 -21.46 22.39 -8.68
CA VAL A 56 -22.30 22.39 -7.48
C VAL A 56 -22.16 21.05 -6.76
N CYS A 57 -22.04 21.09 -5.43
CA CYS A 57 -21.97 19.88 -4.60
C CYS A 57 -23.30 19.10 -4.68
N PRO A 58 -23.29 17.79 -4.97
CA PRO A 58 -24.52 17.01 -5.18
C PRO A 58 -25.24 16.60 -3.88
N PHE A 59 -24.73 16.98 -2.71
CA PHE A 59 -25.34 16.68 -1.42
C PHE A 59 -25.14 17.79 -0.39
N SER A 60 -25.98 17.76 0.65
CA SER A 60 -25.90 18.57 1.86
C SER A 60 -25.89 17.67 3.10
N ILE A 61 -25.53 18.28 4.23
CA ILE A 61 -25.61 17.67 5.57
C ILE A 61 -26.90 18.15 6.24
N LYS A 62 -27.70 17.20 6.74
CA LYS A 62 -28.80 17.49 7.67
C LYS A 62 -28.42 16.96 9.06
N PRO A 63 -28.18 17.83 10.07
CA PRO A 63 -27.97 17.40 11.44
C PRO A 63 -29.16 16.60 11.97
N CYS A 64 -28.90 15.60 12.81
CA CYS A 64 -29.95 14.88 13.52
C CYS A 64 -30.36 15.65 14.79
N GLU A 65 -31.65 15.81 15.01
CA GLU A 65 -32.20 16.39 16.24
C GLU A 65 -32.34 15.32 17.33
N GLY A 66 -31.88 15.61 18.55
CA GLY A 66 -32.23 14.86 19.76
C GLY A 66 -31.68 13.45 19.87
N GLY A 67 -30.40 13.30 20.23
CA GLY A 67 -29.87 12.03 20.75
C GLY A 67 -28.36 11.89 20.61
N ASN A 68 -27.69 11.47 21.70
CA ASN A 68 -26.31 11.00 21.63
C ASN A 68 -26.28 9.64 20.94
N PHE A 69 -26.28 9.63 19.60
CA PHE A 69 -25.83 8.47 18.84
C PHE A 69 -24.32 8.31 19.07
N VAL A 70 -23.96 7.58 20.13
CA VAL A 70 -22.60 7.09 20.28
C VAL A 70 -22.39 6.05 19.18
N PHE A 71 -21.81 6.47 18.07
CA PHE A 71 -21.30 5.53 17.09
C PHE A 71 -20.10 4.80 17.72
N THR A 72 -20.37 3.64 18.29
CA THR A 72 -19.29 2.74 18.69
C THR A 72 -18.60 2.25 17.41
N PRO A 73 -17.26 2.33 17.30
CA PRO A 73 -16.54 1.79 16.13
C PRO A 73 -16.75 0.28 15.96
N ASN A 74 -17.27 -0.40 17.00
CA ASN A 74 -17.85 -1.73 16.93
C ASN A 74 -19.20 -1.77 16.19
N PHE A 75 -19.33 -1.05 15.07
CA PHE A 75 -20.30 -1.44 14.04
C PHE A 75 -19.80 -2.75 13.44
N LYS A 76 -20.10 -3.87 14.12
CA LYS A 76 -20.33 -5.12 13.42
C LYS A 76 -21.51 -4.81 12.50
N PRO A 77 -21.30 -4.75 11.17
CA PRO A 77 -22.45 -4.57 10.30
C PRO A 77 -23.46 -5.66 10.59
N SER A 78 -24.75 -5.30 10.60
CA SER A 78 -25.79 -6.28 10.37
C SER A 78 -25.38 -7.08 9.13
N SER A 79 -25.52 -8.41 9.17
CA SER A 79 -24.90 -9.37 8.23
C SER A 79 -25.24 -9.16 6.74
N THR A 80 -26.10 -8.19 6.43
CA THR A 80 -26.53 -7.75 5.10
C THR A 80 -25.83 -6.49 4.58
N SER A 81 -25.03 -5.77 5.40
CA SER A 81 -24.40 -4.49 5.02
C SER A 81 -22.87 -4.59 4.96
N LEU A 82 -22.29 -4.67 3.76
CA LEU A 82 -20.85 -4.61 3.61
C LEU A 82 -20.32 -3.24 4.08
N PHE A 83 -19.42 -3.24 5.08
CA PHE A 83 -18.79 -2.03 5.62
C PHE A 83 -18.19 -1.17 4.48
N PRO A 84 -18.22 0.18 4.54
CA PRO A 84 -17.66 1.06 3.50
C PRO A 84 -16.19 0.74 3.21
N ALA A 85 -15.94 -0.11 2.21
CA ALA A 85 -14.65 -0.79 2.16
C ALA A 85 -14.75 -2.19 1.53
N ALA A 86 -15.57 -3.07 2.08
CA ALA A 86 -15.60 -4.48 1.72
C ALA A 86 -16.14 -4.77 0.30
N SER A 87 -15.58 -5.82 -0.32
CA SER A 87 -16.03 -6.42 -1.58
C SER A 87 -16.37 -7.91 -1.44
N GLY A 88 -16.36 -8.44 -0.20
CA GLY A 88 -16.65 -9.81 0.16
C GLY A 88 -17.07 -9.90 1.63
N GLU A 89 -17.43 -11.08 2.10
CA GLU A 89 -17.85 -11.32 3.49
C GLU A 89 -16.77 -10.85 4.48
N LEU A 90 -17.20 -10.12 5.52
CA LEU A 90 -16.31 -9.61 6.55
C LEU A 90 -15.99 -10.67 7.60
N LEU A 91 -14.71 -10.71 7.94
CA LEU A 91 -14.12 -11.63 8.89
C LEU A 91 -13.54 -10.83 10.05
N ASP A 92 -13.92 -11.18 11.27
CA ASP A 92 -13.33 -10.65 12.50
C ASP A 92 -12.11 -11.50 12.90
N GLY A 93 -10.94 -10.88 13.03
CA GLY A 93 -9.73 -11.55 13.49
C GLY A 93 -8.93 -10.72 14.50
N THR A 94 -8.04 -11.37 15.24
CA THR A 94 -7.15 -10.76 16.22
C THR A 94 -5.72 -10.77 15.71
N LEU A 95 -5.04 -9.62 15.66
CA LEU A 95 -3.60 -9.58 15.36
C LEU A 95 -2.82 -10.16 16.55
N ARG A 96 -2.21 -11.34 16.37
CA ARG A 96 -1.49 -12.07 17.42
C ARG A 96 0.02 -11.91 17.35
N ALA A 97 0.57 -11.56 16.19
CA ALA A 97 1.99 -11.23 16.04
C ALA A 97 2.19 -10.18 14.95
N LEU A 98 3.15 -9.28 15.19
CA LEU A 98 3.71 -8.37 14.20
C LEU A 98 5.23 -8.31 14.41
N GLN A 99 5.98 -9.08 13.63
CA GLN A 99 7.43 -9.29 13.83
C GLN A 99 8.23 -8.74 12.65
N PRO A 100 9.27 -7.90 12.87
CA PRO A 100 10.19 -7.52 11.80
C PRO A 100 11.04 -8.74 11.38
N ILE A 101 11.10 -9.02 10.09
CA ILE A 101 11.84 -10.17 9.51
C ILE A 101 13.09 -9.72 8.71
N THR A 102 13.52 -8.49 8.93
CA THR A 102 14.68 -7.84 8.31
C THR A 102 15.43 -7.03 9.35
N ALA A 103 16.75 -6.90 9.23
CA ALA A 103 17.55 -6.14 10.18
C ALA A 103 17.29 -4.63 10.12
N GLU A 104 17.53 -3.94 11.23
CA GLU A 104 17.13 -2.54 11.51
C GLU A 104 17.65 -1.52 10.49
N GLU A 105 18.86 -1.72 9.94
CA GLU A 105 19.46 -0.83 8.93
C GLU A 105 18.82 -0.93 7.52
N SER A 106 17.77 -1.72 7.36
CA SER A 106 17.13 -1.97 6.07
C SER A 106 15.66 -1.52 6.06
N LYS A 107 14.99 -1.63 4.90
CA LYS A 107 13.55 -1.36 4.84
C LYS A 107 12.84 -2.41 5.69
N VAL A 108 12.13 -1.96 6.72
CA VAL A 108 11.45 -2.86 7.66
C VAL A 108 10.37 -3.66 6.93
N VAL A 109 10.55 -4.97 6.86
CA VAL A 109 9.51 -5.92 6.43
C VAL A 109 8.97 -6.60 7.68
N TYR A 110 7.65 -6.62 7.82
CA TYR A 110 6.95 -7.33 8.88
C TYR A 110 6.36 -8.64 8.35
N GLN A 111 6.39 -9.67 9.20
CA GLN A 111 5.46 -10.80 9.16
C GLN A 111 4.35 -10.55 10.19
N ALA A 112 3.11 -10.53 9.72
CA ALA A 112 1.93 -10.45 10.57
C ALA A 112 1.27 -11.83 10.70
N THR A 113 0.69 -12.11 11.87
CA THR A 113 -0.20 -13.25 12.10
C THR A 113 -1.52 -12.75 12.67
N VAL A 114 -2.61 -12.98 11.94
CA VAL A 114 -3.99 -12.71 12.37
C VAL A 114 -4.68 -14.04 12.63
N VAL A 115 -5.34 -14.18 13.77
CA VAL A 115 -6.12 -15.37 14.11
C VAL A 115 -7.59 -15.02 13.99
N LEU A 116 -8.34 -15.72 13.13
CA LEU A 116 -9.78 -15.52 13.00
C LEU A 116 -10.50 -15.89 14.30
N ASN A 117 -11.56 -15.16 14.65
CA ASN A 117 -12.19 -15.30 15.96
C ASN A 117 -13.14 -16.51 16.03
N ASP A 118 -14.14 -16.58 15.13
CA ASP A 118 -15.15 -17.65 15.11
C ASP A 118 -15.40 -18.23 13.69
N GLN A 119 -14.69 -17.70 12.68
CA GLN A 119 -14.85 -18.06 11.27
C GLN A 119 -13.67 -18.88 10.76
N LYS A 120 -13.93 -19.76 9.78
CA LYS A 120 -12.90 -20.44 8.99
C LYS A 120 -13.17 -20.20 7.50
N ILE A 121 -12.10 -19.96 6.74
CA ILE A 121 -12.13 -19.72 5.30
C ILE A 121 -11.25 -20.74 4.57
N HIS A 122 -11.73 -21.18 3.42
CA HIS A 122 -10.87 -21.89 2.47
C HIS A 122 -9.99 -20.86 1.75
N CYS A 123 -8.68 -20.94 1.95
CA CYS A 123 -7.70 -20.13 1.25
C CYS A 123 -6.68 -21.03 0.55
N GLU A 124 -6.38 -20.72 -0.70
CA GLU A 124 -5.36 -21.41 -1.48
C GLU A 124 -4.06 -20.58 -1.54
N PRO A 125 -2.91 -21.21 -1.78
CA PRO A 125 -1.65 -20.50 -2.03
C PRO A 125 -1.81 -19.41 -3.11
N GLY A 126 -1.27 -18.22 -2.87
CA GLY A 126 -1.45 -17.05 -3.72
C GLY A 126 -2.72 -16.22 -3.49
N ASP A 127 -3.64 -16.65 -2.60
CA ASP A 127 -4.73 -15.77 -2.14
C ASP A 127 -4.23 -14.59 -1.33
N SER A 128 -5.04 -13.54 -1.26
CA SER A 128 -4.78 -12.37 -0.41
C SER A 128 -5.89 -12.17 0.61
N VAL A 129 -5.57 -11.53 1.73
CA VAL A 129 -6.57 -10.90 2.61
C VAL A 129 -6.54 -9.40 2.42
N ALA A 130 -7.72 -8.78 2.33
CA ALA A 130 -7.89 -7.35 2.22
C ALA A 130 -8.27 -6.77 3.58
N LEU A 131 -7.36 -6.02 4.21
CA LEU A 131 -7.57 -5.44 5.54
C LEU A 131 -8.32 -4.11 5.45
N LEU A 132 -9.30 -3.92 6.33
CA LEU A 132 -9.97 -2.64 6.53
C LEU A 132 -9.18 -1.81 7.54
N CYS A 133 -8.23 -1.01 7.04
CA CYS A 133 -7.45 -0.09 7.87
C CYS A 133 -8.21 1.20 8.17
N SER A 134 -7.83 1.88 9.25
CA SER A 134 -8.34 3.22 9.60
C SER A 134 -7.25 4.28 9.49
N ASN A 135 -7.63 5.52 9.19
CA ASN A 135 -6.73 6.66 9.25
C ASN A 135 -6.20 6.89 10.68
N SER A 136 -5.10 7.64 10.82
CA SER A 136 -4.59 8.00 12.14
C SER A 136 -5.54 8.98 12.83
N SER A 137 -5.78 8.84 14.13
CA SER A 137 -6.50 9.87 14.91
C SER A 137 -5.83 11.23 14.77
N VAL A 138 -4.48 11.27 14.73
CA VAL A 138 -3.70 12.48 14.49
C VAL A 138 -4.06 13.15 13.15
N ASP A 139 -4.24 12.37 12.08
CA ASP A 139 -4.61 12.90 10.76
C ASP A 139 -6.05 13.43 10.77
N VAL A 140 -6.96 12.67 11.40
CA VAL A 140 -8.39 12.99 11.50
C VAL A 140 -8.62 14.23 12.36
N ASP A 141 -8.06 14.28 13.58
CA ASP A 141 -8.17 15.41 14.51
C ASP A 141 -7.52 16.67 13.94
N TRP A 142 -6.40 16.54 13.22
CA TRP A 142 -5.80 17.66 12.51
C TRP A 142 -6.73 18.18 11.41
N LEU A 143 -7.29 17.29 10.58
CA LEU A 143 -8.15 17.70 9.47
C LEU A 143 -9.46 18.31 9.96
N LEU A 144 -10.08 17.76 11.00
CA LEU A 144 -11.30 18.30 11.63
C LEU A 144 -11.08 19.74 12.15
N LYS A 145 -9.94 20.02 12.78
CA LYS A 145 -9.54 21.39 13.22
C LYS A 145 -9.27 22.37 12.06
N ARG A 146 -9.20 21.88 10.81
CA ARG A 146 -8.91 22.66 9.59
C ARG A 146 -10.14 22.85 8.68
N VAL A 147 -11.26 22.24 9.03
CA VAL A 147 -12.50 22.18 8.24
C VAL A 147 -13.59 22.96 8.96
N ASP A 148 -14.43 23.66 8.20
CA ASP A 148 -15.65 24.26 8.72
C ASP A 148 -16.74 23.19 8.82
N LEU A 149 -17.27 23.00 10.03
CA LEU A 149 -18.23 21.95 10.35
C LEU A 149 -19.69 22.39 10.20
N ASP A 150 -19.97 23.68 9.97
CA ASP A 150 -21.33 24.20 9.80
C ASP A 150 -22.15 23.36 8.80
N PRO A 151 -23.39 22.93 9.14
CA PRO A 151 -24.22 23.33 10.29
C PRO A 151 -24.06 22.46 11.57
N LEU A 152 -22.95 21.73 11.73
CA LEU A 152 -22.69 20.90 12.91
C LEU A 152 -22.02 21.69 14.04
N THR A 153 -22.39 21.38 15.28
CA THR A 153 -21.81 21.97 16.50
C THR A 153 -20.58 21.23 17.02
N SER A 154 -20.34 19.99 16.56
CA SER A 154 -19.14 19.20 16.84
C SER A 154 -18.92 18.13 15.77
N GLU A 155 -17.69 17.62 15.66
CA GLU A 155 -17.31 16.57 14.71
C GLU A 155 -17.98 15.20 14.95
N ASP A 156 -18.48 15.01 16.18
CA ASP A 156 -19.16 13.81 16.65
C ASP A 156 -20.70 14.00 16.68
N GLN A 157 -21.21 15.15 16.24
CA GLN A 157 -22.65 15.34 16.05
C GLN A 157 -23.16 14.42 14.92
N PRO A 158 -24.20 13.59 15.16
CA PRO A 158 -24.79 12.76 14.12
C PRO A 158 -25.50 13.58 13.05
N PHE A 159 -25.33 13.18 11.78
CA PHE A 159 -26.03 13.77 10.65
C PHE A 159 -26.34 12.74 9.56
N ILE A 160 -27.22 13.12 8.62
CA ILE A 160 -27.54 12.35 7.43
C ILE A 160 -27.15 13.18 6.20
N LEU A 161 -26.48 12.54 5.23
CA LEU A 161 -26.26 13.14 3.91
C LEU A 161 -27.51 13.03 3.04
N GLN A 162 -27.94 14.15 2.48
CA GLN A 162 -29.13 14.27 1.63
C GLN A 162 -28.76 14.76 0.22
N PRO A 163 -29.33 14.18 -0.85
CA PRO A 163 -29.03 14.62 -2.21
C PRO A 163 -29.65 16.00 -2.48
N THR A 164 -28.87 16.92 -3.01
CA THR A 164 -29.33 18.27 -3.43
C THR A 164 -29.58 18.36 -4.93
N LEU A 165 -29.11 17.37 -5.69
CA LEU A 165 -29.24 17.25 -7.14
C LEU A 165 -29.68 15.82 -7.50
N ASN A 166 -30.11 15.61 -8.74
CA ASN A 166 -30.33 14.27 -9.33
C ASN A 166 -29.01 13.54 -9.63
N LYS A 167 -28.07 13.55 -8.68
CA LYS A 167 -26.79 12.83 -8.72
C LYS A 167 -26.69 11.95 -7.48
N PRO A 168 -26.36 10.65 -7.62
CA PRO A 168 -26.26 9.77 -6.47
C PRO A 168 -25.09 10.18 -5.56
N ILE A 169 -25.33 10.13 -4.26
CA ILE A 169 -24.27 10.26 -3.26
C ILE A 169 -23.43 8.97 -3.29
N PRO A 170 -22.09 9.07 -3.27
CA PRO A 170 -21.24 7.88 -3.15
C PRO A 170 -21.61 7.00 -1.95
N ALA A 171 -21.85 5.71 -2.19
CA ALA A 171 -22.33 4.79 -1.15
C ALA A 171 -21.39 4.67 0.07
N TRP A 172 -20.09 4.91 -0.11
CA TRP A 172 -19.12 4.91 0.99
C TRP A 172 -19.26 6.09 1.95
N LEU A 173 -20.01 7.14 1.57
CA LEU A 173 -20.37 8.23 2.47
C LEU A 173 -21.64 7.93 3.30
N LEU A 174 -22.16 6.69 3.24
CA LEU A 174 -23.29 6.23 4.04
C LEU A 174 -24.58 7.09 3.87
N PRO A 175 -25.02 7.38 2.63
CA PRO A 175 -26.21 8.21 2.40
C PRO A 175 -27.47 7.61 3.04
N GLY A 176 -28.27 8.46 3.69
CA GLY A 176 -29.47 8.04 4.42
C GLY A 176 -29.23 7.39 5.79
N ILE A 177 -27.97 7.11 6.17
CA ILE A 177 -27.61 6.50 7.46
C ILE A 177 -27.03 7.59 8.38
N PRO A 178 -27.46 7.70 9.65
CA PRO A 178 -26.83 8.59 10.63
C PRO A 178 -25.35 8.27 10.81
N THR A 179 -24.50 9.28 10.61
CA THR A 179 -23.03 9.18 10.64
C THR A 179 -22.41 10.43 11.29
N THR A 180 -21.10 10.43 11.56
CA THR A 180 -20.38 11.58 12.11
C THR A 180 -19.21 11.99 11.21
N ALA A 181 -18.70 13.21 11.37
CA ALA A 181 -17.56 13.69 10.59
C ALA A 181 -16.30 12.86 10.91
N ARG A 182 -16.09 12.57 12.20
CA ARG A 182 -15.00 11.71 12.69
C ARG A 182 -15.07 10.31 12.07
N LEU A 183 -16.24 9.68 12.03
CA LEU A 183 -16.44 8.34 11.44
C LEU A 183 -16.02 8.32 9.96
N LEU A 184 -16.59 9.21 9.15
CA LEU A 184 -16.31 9.25 7.70
C LEU A 184 -14.82 9.47 7.42
N LEU A 185 -14.19 10.41 8.14
CA LEU A 185 -12.76 10.69 7.98
C LEU A 185 -11.85 9.59 8.56
N THR A 186 -12.31 8.80 9.54
CA THR A 186 -11.51 7.70 10.12
C THR A 186 -11.55 6.45 9.26
N HIS A 187 -12.73 6.09 8.73
CA HIS A 187 -12.97 4.77 8.13
C HIS A 187 -13.38 4.78 6.65
N CYS A 188 -13.95 5.87 6.14
CA CYS A 188 -14.61 5.87 4.83
C CYS A 188 -13.85 6.67 3.75
N CYS A 189 -13.05 7.66 4.15
CA CYS A 189 -12.38 8.60 3.24
C CYS A 189 -10.85 8.43 3.23
N GLU A 190 -10.24 8.40 2.05
CA GLU A 190 -8.78 8.50 1.91
C GLU A 190 -8.37 9.98 2.07
N LEU A 191 -7.57 10.29 3.09
CA LEU A 191 -7.21 11.68 3.42
C LEU A 191 -6.01 12.18 2.61
N HIS A 192 -5.05 11.30 2.31
CA HIS A 192 -3.75 11.66 1.74
C HIS A 192 -3.76 11.67 0.21
N ILE A 193 -4.81 12.24 -0.39
CA ILE A 193 -4.99 12.27 -1.85
C ILE A 193 -4.06 13.26 -2.54
N PRO A 194 -3.58 12.96 -3.77
CA PRO A 194 -2.90 13.93 -4.60
C PRO A 194 -3.87 15.07 -5.01
N VAL A 195 -3.43 16.32 -4.90
CA VAL A 195 -4.26 17.48 -5.25
C VAL A 195 -4.26 17.75 -6.76
N SER A 196 -5.45 17.82 -7.34
CA SER A 196 -5.67 18.24 -8.73
C SER A 196 -5.93 19.74 -8.85
N ARG A 197 -5.79 20.32 -10.05
CA ARG A 197 -6.16 21.72 -10.32
C ARG A 197 -7.59 22.06 -9.86
N ARG A 198 -8.55 21.13 -9.98
CA ARG A 198 -9.93 21.32 -9.49
C ARG A 198 -10.01 21.41 -7.95
N ILE A 199 -9.22 20.62 -7.22
CA ILE A 199 -9.19 20.69 -5.75
C ILE A 199 -8.53 21.99 -5.29
N ILE A 200 -7.42 22.39 -5.92
CA ILE A 200 -6.75 23.68 -5.65
C ILE A 200 -7.70 24.85 -5.94
N ARG A 201 -8.40 24.81 -7.08
CA ARG A 201 -9.44 25.78 -7.46
C ARG A 201 -10.55 25.88 -6.43
N LEU A 202 -10.96 24.74 -5.85
CA LEU A 202 -11.97 24.69 -4.79
C LEU A 202 -11.45 25.37 -3.52
N CYS A 203 -10.26 24.97 -3.04
CA CYS A 203 -9.62 25.59 -1.87
C CYS A 203 -9.51 27.12 -1.98
N ALA A 204 -9.26 27.65 -3.18
CA ALA A 204 -9.16 29.09 -3.42
C ALA A 204 -10.42 29.90 -3.06
N GLU A 205 -11.61 29.29 -3.11
CA GLU A 205 -12.86 29.98 -2.72
C GLU A 205 -13.09 29.99 -1.21
N PHE A 206 -12.35 29.16 -0.47
CA PHE A 206 -12.49 28.98 0.98
C PHE A 206 -11.34 29.66 1.76
N CYS A 207 -10.61 30.58 1.12
CA CYS A 207 -9.57 31.41 1.73
C CYS A 207 -10.08 32.83 2.07
N ALA A 208 -11.24 32.93 2.72
CA ALA A 208 -11.90 34.22 2.97
C ALA A 208 -11.07 35.21 3.82
N THR A 209 -10.17 34.71 4.68
CA THR A 209 -9.35 35.53 5.57
C THR A 209 -8.03 36.02 4.95
N ASP A 210 -7.65 35.55 3.76
CA ASP A 210 -6.40 35.94 3.09
C ASP A 210 -6.56 35.90 1.56
N SER A 211 -6.68 37.09 0.97
CA SER A 211 -6.82 37.28 -0.48
C SER A 211 -5.55 36.95 -1.26
N GLN A 212 -4.36 36.97 -0.63
CA GLN A 212 -3.10 36.61 -1.28
C GLN A 212 -2.98 35.09 -1.40
N GLN A 213 -3.31 34.34 -0.34
CA GLN A 213 -3.43 32.88 -0.41
C GLN A 213 -4.50 32.43 -1.41
N ALA A 214 -5.66 33.08 -1.44
CA ALA A 214 -6.70 32.83 -2.45
C ALA A 214 -6.17 33.06 -3.88
N THR A 215 -5.42 34.16 -4.09
CA THR A 215 -4.81 34.49 -5.39
C THR A 215 -3.76 33.47 -5.81
N ARG A 216 -2.85 33.05 -4.91
CA ARG A 216 -1.82 32.05 -5.22
C ARG A 216 -2.41 30.67 -5.53
N LEU A 217 -3.50 30.28 -4.88
CA LEU A 217 -4.25 29.06 -5.25
C LEU A 217 -4.91 29.19 -6.63
N ARG A 218 -5.43 30.37 -7.00
CA ARG A 218 -5.96 30.63 -8.35
C ARG A 218 -4.87 30.54 -9.42
N GLU A 219 -3.68 31.10 -9.17
CA GLU A 219 -2.51 30.90 -10.05
C GLU A 219 -2.19 29.41 -10.19
N LEU A 220 -1.96 28.69 -9.09
CA LEU A 220 -1.59 27.27 -9.09
C LEU A 220 -2.59 26.35 -9.81
N CYS A 221 -3.87 26.72 -9.91
CA CYS A 221 -4.86 25.94 -10.66
C CYS A 221 -5.13 26.44 -12.09
N SER A 222 -4.66 27.63 -12.49
CA SER A 222 -4.96 28.19 -13.81
C SER A 222 -4.16 27.51 -14.93
N ARG A 223 -4.56 27.78 -16.18
CA ARG A 223 -3.83 27.31 -17.38
C ARG A 223 -2.51 28.04 -17.57
N GLU A 224 -2.47 29.34 -17.28
CA GLU A 224 -1.35 30.24 -17.51
C GLU A 224 -0.12 29.84 -16.67
N TYR A 225 -0.32 29.41 -15.42
CA TYR A 225 0.76 28.98 -14.53
C TYR A 225 0.90 27.45 -14.49
N THR A 226 0.90 26.81 -15.66
CA THR A 226 1.05 25.36 -15.76
C THR A 226 2.39 24.87 -15.17
N GLU A 227 3.47 25.62 -15.38
CA GLU A 227 4.81 25.31 -14.87
C GLU A 227 4.89 25.34 -13.33
N LEU A 228 4.20 26.27 -12.66
CA LEU A 228 4.16 26.33 -11.19
C LEU A 228 3.44 25.11 -10.60
N PHE A 229 2.30 24.73 -11.18
CA PHE A 229 1.60 23.50 -10.80
C PHE A 229 2.49 22.27 -11.02
N ASP A 230 3.22 22.20 -12.13
CA ASP A 230 4.09 21.06 -12.42
C ASP A 230 5.26 20.98 -11.44
N LYS A 231 5.97 22.09 -11.21
CA LYS A 231 7.09 22.20 -10.28
C LYS A 231 6.72 21.86 -8.85
N TYR A 232 5.60 22.41 -8.35
CA TYR A 232 5.26 22.36 -6.92
C TYR A 232 4.18 21.34 -6.56
N VAL A 233 3.27 20.98 -7.48
CA VAL A 233 2.16 20.06 -7.18
C VAL A 233 2.41 18.68 -7.80
N ARG A 234 2.61 18.62 -9.13
CA ARG A 234 2.70 17.35 -9.87
C ARG A 234 3.98 16.59 -9.58
N LEU A 235 5.14 17.21 -9.77
CA LEU A 235 6.43 16.56 -9.56
C LEU A 235 6.68 16.21 -8.09
N GLN A 236 6.15 17.01 -7.16
CA GLN A 236 6.26 16.77 -5.73
C GLN A 236 5.21 15.79 -5.18
N ASN A 237 4.26 15.31 -5.98
CA ASN A 237 3.13 14.51 -5.50
C ASN A 237 2.44 15.15 -4.28
N MET A 238 2.16 16.45 -4.35
CA MET A 238 1.56 17.21 -3.24
C MET A 238 0.19 16.62 -2.86
N THR A 239 -0.04 16.47 -1.57
CA THR A 239 -1.30 15.93 -1.03
C THR A 239 -2.26 17.03 -0.56
N LEU A 240 -3.54 16.68 -0.31
CA LEU A 240 -4.49 17.63 0.27
C LEU A 240 -4.07 18.12 1.68
N PRO A 241 -3.58 17.28 2.61
CA PRO A 241 -2.99 17.75 3.86
C PRO A 241 -1.79 18.68 3.67
N ASP A 242 -0.89 18.42 2.71
CA ASP A 242 0.21 19.36 2.38
C ASP A 242 -0.35 20.72 1.96
N LEU A 243 -1.33 20.74 1.05
CA LEU A 243 -1.97 21.98 0.58
C LEU A 243 -2.66 22.73 1.73
N LEU A 244 -3.42 22.04 2.58
CA LEU A 244 -4.10 22.65 3.72
C LEU A 244 -3.14 23.08 4.83
N HIS A 245 -1.92 22.53 4.90
CA HIS A 245 -0.86 23.00 5.79
C HIS A 245 -0.20 24.28 5.26
N LEU A 246 0.12 24.32 3.95
CA LEU A 246 0.74 25.47 3.27
C LEU A 246 -0.17 26.69 3.13
N PHE A 247 -1.48 26.47 3.03
CA PHE A 247 -2.49 27.53 2.87
C PHE A 247 -3.36 27.61 4.13
N PRO A 248 -2.84 28.16 5.25
CA PRO A 248 -3.52 28.17 6.54
C PRO A 248 -4.86 28.91 6.55
N ALA A 249 -5.12 29.81 5.59
CA ALA A 249 -6.40 30.53 5.46
C ALA A 249 -7.53 29.69 4.84
N CYS A 250 -7.23 28.57 4.17
CA CYS A 250 -8.25 27.70 3.60
C CYS A 250 -9.10 27.04 4.70
N ARG A 251 -10.43 27.18 4.64
CA ARG A 251 -11.44 26.52 5.48
C ARG A 251 -12.53 25.91 4.61
N LEU A 252 -12.26 24.75 4.01
CA LEU A 252 -13.32 23.99 3.30
C LEU A 252 -14.44 23.64 4.29
N THR A 253 -15.70 23.72 3.87
CA THR A 253 -16.79 23.09 4.63
C THR A 253 -16.69 21.57 4.53
N LEU A 254 -17.19 20.86 5.54
CA LEU A 254 -17.21 19.40 5.58
C LEU A 254 -17.85 18.79 4.32
N VAL A 255 -18.95 19.37 3.85
CA VAL A 255 -19.62 18.98 2.58
C VAL A 255 -18.65 19.06 1.39
N ARG A 256 -17.91 20.16 1.25
CA ARG A 256 -16.97 20.39 0.14
C ARG A 256 -15.71 19.54 0.25
N LEU A 257 -15.29 19.16 1.47
CA LEU A 257 -14.26 18.17 1.69
C LEU A 257 -14.74 16.77 1.26
N LEU A 258 -15.89 16.32 1.73
CA LEU A 258 -16.45 15.00 1.38
C LEU A 258 -16.73 14.83 -0.13
N GLU A 259 -16.95 15.92 -0.88
CA GLU A 259 -17.03 15.87 -2.36
C GLU A 259 -15.71 15.41 -3.01
N VAL A 260 -14.56 15.81 -2.45
CA VAL A 260 -13.24 15.56 -3.06
C VAL A 260 -12.54 14.31 -2.51
N LEU A 261 -12.91 13.82 -1.32
CA LEU A 261 -12.31 12.63 -0.73
C LEU A 261 -12.89 11.33 -1.34
N PRO A 262 -12.07 10.49 -2.00
CA PRO A 262 -12.49 9.18 -2.48
C PRO A 262 -12.56 8.18 -1.32
N ARG A 263 -13.18 7.03 -1.59
CA ARG A 263 -13.30 5.90 -0.66
C ARG A 263 -11.92 5.43 -0.17
N LEU A 264 -11.75 5.32 1.14
CA LEU A 264 -10.61 4.63 1.76
C LEU A 264 -10.62 3.16 1.32
N GLN A 265 -9.59 2.71 0.61
CA GLN A 265 -9.56 1.35 0.08
C GLN A 265 -9.06 0.34 1.13
N PRO A 266 -9.57 -0.92 1.13
CA PRO A 266 -8.94 -2.00 1.87
C PRO A 266 -7.57 -2.31 1.24
N ARG A 267 -6.61 -2.75 2.04
CA ARG A 267 -5.26 -3.05 1.54
C ARG A 267 -5.04 -4.57 1.45
N PRO A 268 -4.83 -5.15 0.25
CA PRO A 268 -4.60 -6.57 0.07
C PRO A 268 -3.17 -6.96 0.45
N TYR A 269 -3.02 -8.11 1.10
CA TYR A 269 -1.74 -8.76 1.39
C TYR A 269 -1.81 -10.25 1.07
N THR A 270 -0.86 -10.76 0.31
CA THR A 270 -0.80 -12.18 -0.09
C THR A 270 -0.48 -13.06 1.11
N LEU A 271 -1.26 -14.13 1.29
CA LEU A 271 -1.11 -15.10 2.36
C LEU A 271 0.12 -15.98 2.15
N ILE A 272 0.86 -16.21 3.24
CA ILE A 272 1.98 -17.16 3.34
C ILE A 272 1.64 -18.37 4.22
N SER A 273 0.54 -18.31 4.96
CA SER A 273 0.00 -19.43 5.75
C SER A 273 -0.72 -20.43 4.86
N LEU A 274 -0.55 -21.72 5.14
CA LEU A 274 -1.48 -22.74 4.67
C LEU A 274 -2.57 -22.95 5.74
N HIS A 275 -3.82 -23.10 5.31
CA HIS A 275 -4.83 -23.75 6.13
C HIS A 275 -5.16 -25.11 5.52
N GLU A 276 -4.35 -26.11 5.86
CA GLU A 276 -4.76 -27.50 5.65
C GLU A 276 -5.71 -27.86 6.79
N GLY A 277 -6.93 -28.26 6.46
CA GLY A 277 -7.93 -28.65 7.44
C GLY A 277 -7.36 -29.71 8.36
N THR A 278 -7.21 -29.36 9.64
CA THR A 278 -6.40 -30.12 10.60
C THR A 278 -6.74 -31.59 10.60
N ALA A 279 -5.73 -32.44 10.37
CA ALA A 279 -5.82 -33.87 10.59
C ALA A 279 -6.35 -34.15 12.01
N ARG A 280 -7.09 -35.25 12.16
CA ARG A 280 -7.94 -35.57 13.32
C ARG A 280 -7.14 -35.96 14.58
N THR A 281 -6.28 -35.08 15.08
CA THR A 281 -5.75 -35.16 16.45
C THR A 281 -6.75 -34.51 17.40
N GLY A 282 -7.25 -35.29 18.36
CA GLY A 282 -8.42 -34.93 19.19
C GLY A 282 -8.16 -33.87 20.25
N ARG A 283 -7.75 -32.66 19.86
CA ARG A 283 -7.79 -31.45 20.70
C ARG A 283 -8.65 -30.40 20.02
N GLU A 284 -9.47 -29.73 20.82
CA GLU A 284 -10.54 -28.86 20.34
C GLU A 284 -10.00 -27.57 19.70
N THR A 285 -10.72 -27.09 18.67
CA THR A 285 -10.84 -25.67 18.33
C THR A 285 -9.56 -24.82 18.30
N GLU A 286 -8.56 -25.18 17.49
CA GLU A 286 -7.62 -24.17 17.00
C GLU A 286 -8.29 -23.30 15.93
N ASN A 287 -8.28 -22.00 16.20
CA ASN A 287 -8.73 -20.96 15.30
C ASN A 287 -7.74 -20.79 14.12
N GLN A 288 -8.27 -20.49 12.93
CA GLN A 288 -7.45 -20.38 11.74
C GLN A 288 -6.49 -19.19 11.82
N GLN A 289 -5.20 -19.47 11.63
CA GLN A 289 -4.16 -18.45 11.55
C GLN A 289 -3.93 -18.06 10.09
N LEU A 290 -3.92 -16.76 9.83
CA LEU A 290 -3.62 -16.13 8.56
C LEU A 290 -2.31 -15.35 8.70
N GLN A 291 -1.32 -15.68 7.89
CA GLN A 291 -0.02 -15.02 7.89
C GLN A 291 0.21 -14.32 6.56
N PHE A 292 0.80 -13.13 6.60
CA PHE A 292 1.22 -12.37 5.42
C PHE A 292 2.44 -11.51 5.74
N ILE A 293 3.14 -11.03 4.71
CA ILE A 293 4.27 -10.10 4.84
C ILE A 293 4.00 -8.78 4.15
N PHE A 294 4.59 -7.70 4.69
CA PHE A 294 4.54 -6.39 4.07
C PHE A 294 5.77 -5.55 4.41
N THR A 295 6.17 -4.68 3.47
CA THR A 295 7.18 -3.65 3.74
C THR A 295 6.48 -2.45 4.36
N ARG A 296 7.03 -1.89 5.45
CA ARG A 296 6.55 -0.59 5.94
C ARG A 296 6.76 0.47 4.87
N VAL A 297 5.73 1.28 4.65
CA VAL A 297 5.82 2.45 3.77
C VAL A 297 6.17 3.64 4.65
N ASP A 298 7.40 4.11 4.55
CA ASP A 298 7.89 5.32 5.25
C ASP A 298 7.77 6.56 4.34
N PHE A 299 7.45 7.71 4.93
CA PHE A 299 7.49 9.03 4.28
C PHE A 299 8.47 9.94 5.01
N GLY A 300 9.37 10.59 4.26
CA GLY A 300 10.30 11.57 4.80
C GLY A 300 9.65 12.93 5.02
N VAL A 301 9.87 13.53 6.20
CA VAL A 301 9.30 14.83 6.60
C VAL A 301 10.24 16.01 6.28
N GLU A 302 11.50 15.73 5.90
CA GLU A 302 12.54 16.74 5.75
C GLU A 302 12.31 17.72 4.58
N ARG A 303 12.61 19.00 4.85
CA ARG A 303 12.73 20.07 3.84
C ARG A 303 14.03 19.90 3.05
N CYS A 304 14.10 18.86 2.22
CA CYS A 304 15.17 18.72 1.25
C CYS A 304 14.93 19.65 0.04
N GLU A 305 15.98 20.22 -0.54
CA GLU A 305 15.88 20.94 -1.82
C GLU A 305 15.28 20.05 -2.94
N ALA A 306 15.53 18.73 -2.85
CA ALA A 306 14.92 17.70 -3.70
C ALA A 306 13.37 17.66 -3.67
N ASN A 307 12.74 18.15 -2.60
CA ASN A 307 11.28 18.28 -2.48
C ASN A 307 10.76 19.64 -3.01
N GLY A 308 11.56 20.37 -3.79
CA GLY A 308 11.21 21.69 -4.32
C GLY A 308 11.07 22.77 -3.25
N GLY A 309 11.64 22.56 -2.05
CA GLY A 309 11.57 23.48 -0.91
C GLY A 309 10.23 23.49 -0.16
N ILE A 310 9.30 22.57 -0.45
CA ILE A 310 7.94 22.60 0.10
C ILE A 310 7.90 22.07 1.54
N SER A 311 7.24 22.80 2.44
CA SER A 311 6.92 22.33 3.79
C SER A 311 5.79 21.29 3.73
N ARG A 312 6.08 20.04 4.06
CA ARG A 312 5.12 18.93 4.07
C ARG A 312 4.22 18.96 5.30
N TYR A 313 3.07 18.29 5.19
CA TYR A 313 2.26 17.92 6.35
C TYR A 313 3.05 17.00 7.29
N PRO A 314 3.35 17.42 8.54
CA PRO A 314 4.42 16.80 9.33
C PRO A 314 4.06 15.46 9.98
N HIS A 315 2.77 15.12 10.13
CA HIS A 315 2.35 13.93 10.88
C HIS A 315 2.30 12.65 10.03
N ARG A 316 2.36 12.75 8.69
CA ARG A 316 2.37 11.58 7.80
C ARG A 316 3.76 10.97 7.72
N THR A 317 4.10 10.12 8.70
CA THR A 317 5.37 9.36 8.72
C THR A 317 5.27 8.00 8.02
N HIS A 318 4.07 7.41 7.95
CA HIS A 318 3.87 6.06 7.41
C HIS A 318 2.66 5.93 6.46
N GLY A 319 2.64 4.87 5.66
CA GLY A 319 1.47 4.45 4.86
C GLY A 319 0.26 4.12 5.75
N VAL A 320 -0.95 4.40 5.25
CA VAL A 320 -2.19 4.31 6.04
C VAL A 320 -2.35 2.94 6.70
N CYS A 321 -2.33 1.85 5.91
CA CYS A 321 -2.50 0.49 6.46
C CYS A 321 -1.27 -0.03 7.20
N THR A 322 -0.05 0.21 6.70
CA THR A 322 1.18 -0.32 7.33
C THR A 322 1.44 0.34 8.68
N GLY A 323 1.28 1.66 8.75
CA GLY A 323 1.37 2.40 10.01
C GLY A 323 0.16 2.19 10.91
N TRP A 324 -1.03 1.89 10.37
CA TRP A 324 -2.19 1.47 11.18
C TRP A 324 -1.90 0.15 11.90
N LEU A 325 -1.32 -0.86 11.22
CA LEU A 325 -0.93 -2.13 11.83
C LEU A 325 0.06 -1.93 13.00
N GLU A 326 1.09 -1.09 12.83
CA GLU A 326 2.03 -0.75 13.92
C GLU A 326 1.35 -0.02 15.08
N ARG A 327 0.46 0.95 14.80
CA ARG A 327 -0.29 1.69 15.82
C ARG A 327 -1.17 0.75 16.64
N ILE A 328 -2.02 -0.06 16.00
CA ILE A 328 -2.94 -0.92 16.74
C ILE A 328 -2.20 -1.98 17.55
N TRP A 329 -1.08 -2.49 17.05
CA TRP A 329 -0.21 -3.46 17.74
C TRP A 329 0.46 -2.85 18.97
N SER A 330 1.01 -1.65 18.85
CA SER A 330 1.66 -0.96 19.97
C SER A 330 0.68 -0.46 21.03
N SER A 331 -0.59 -0.20 20.66
CA SER A 331 -1.59 0.35 21.58
C SER A 331 -2.46 -0.69 22.30
N ASN A 332 -2.54 -1.94 21.81
CA ASN A 332 -3.44 -2.96 22.37
C ASN A 332 -2.81 -4.34 22.40
N ALA A 333 -3.04 -5.10 23.48
CA ALA A 333 -2.69 -6.51 23.54
C ALA A 333 -3.69 -7.35 22.71
N GLY A 334 -3.36 -7.59 21.44
CA GLY A 334 -4.21 -8.34 20.51
C GLY A 334 -5.36 -7.50 19.93
N PRO A 335 -5.08 -6.50 19.08
CA PRO A 335 -6.12 -5.66 18.50
C PRO A 335 -7.00 -6.45 17.52
N SER A 336 -8.29 -6.10 17.48
CA SER A 336 -9.23 -6.61 16.48
C SER A 336 -8.95 -5.99 15.11
N ILE A 337 -9.08 -6.80 14.06
CA ILE A 337 -8.92 -6.45 12.65
C ILE A 337 -10.13 -6.99 11.89
N GLN A 338 -10.74 -6.13 11.07
CA GLN A 338 -11.69 -6.56 10.04
C GLN A 338 -10.97 -6.75 8.71
N LEU A 339 -11.27 -7.87 8.05
CA LEU A 339 -10.69 -8.23 6.76
C LEU A 339 -11.68 -9.04 5.92
N TYR A 340 -11.41 -9.23 4.63
CA TYR A 340 -12.10 -10.21 3.80
C TYR A 340 -11.12 -10.96 2.90
N LEU A 341 -11.49 -12.19 2.52
CA LEU A 341 -10.72 -12.99 1.56
C LEU A 341 -10.82 -12.36 0.16
N ARG A 342 -9.68 -12.17 -0.50
CA ARG A 342 -9.57 -11.81 -1.92
C ARG A 342 -8.95 -12.99 -2.65
N CYS A 343 -9.80 -13.84 -3.21
CA CYS A 343 -9.39 -14.97 -4.03
C CYS A 343 -8.53 -14.50 -5.21
N ASN A 344 -7.51 -15.28 -5.56
CA ASN A 344 -6.72 -15.03 -6.74
C ASN A 344 -7.51 -15.41 -8.01
N LEU A 345 -7.86 -14.40 -8.81
CA LEU A 345 -8.64 -14.58 -10.05
C LEU A 345 -7.80 -14.40 -11.34
N ASN A 346 -6.52 -14.02 -11.24
CA ASN A 346 -5.62 -13.90 -12.40
C ASN A 346 -4.87 -15.21 -12.72
N GLY A 347 -5.21 -16.32 -12.03
CA GLY A 347 -4.59 -17.62 -12.26
C GLY A 347 -3.17 -17.73 -11.68
N PHE A 348 -2.76 -16.83 -10.78
CA PHE A 348 -1.47 -16.88 -10.10
C PHE A 348 -1.48 -17.96 -9.00
N ARG A 349 -1.56 -19.20 -9.46
CA ARG A 349 -1.65 -20.45 -8.69
C ARG A 349 -0.57 -21.41 -9.14
N LEU A 350 -0.21 -22.35 -8.26
CA LEU A 350 0.47 -23.56 -8.68
C LEU A 350 -0.37 -24.32 -9.74
N PRO A 351 0.27 -25.02 -10.69
CA PRO A 351 -0.42 -25.97 -11.56
C PRO A 351 -1.17 -27.05 -10.74
N ALA A 352 -2.21 -27.63 -11.33
CA ALA A 352 -2.93 -28.76 -10.72
C ALA A 352 -2.09 -30.04 -10.69
N ASP A 353 -1.20 -30.21 -11.67
CA ASP A 353 -0.16 -31.25 -11.68
C ASP A 353 1.03 -30.80 -10.81
N PRO A 354 1.36 -31.52 -9.72
CA PRO A 354 2.49 -31.17 -8.86
C PRO A 354 3.86 -31.43 -9.49
N GLU A 355 3.97 -32.06 -10.67
CA GLU A 355 5.24 -32.22 -11.40
C GLU A 355 5.48 -31.14 -12.46
N GLN A 356 4.44 -30.40 -12.86
CA GLN A 356 4.53 -29.33 -13.85
C GLN A 356 5.48 -28.21 -13.38
N PRO A 357 6.62 -27.95 -14.07
CA PRO A 357 7.62 -27.04 -13.52
C PRO A 357 7.18 -25.57 -13.50
N VAL A 358 7.65 -24.84 -12.50
CA VAL A 358 7.36 -23.42 -12.25
C VAL A 358 8.66 -22.67 -11.93
N ILE A 359 8.90 -21.60 -12.68
CA ILE A 359 9.98 -20.63 -12.46
C ILE A 359 9.35 -19.40 -11.79
N MET A 360 9.71 -19.17 -10.54
CA MET A 360 9.18 -18.14 -9.65
C MET A 360 10.16 -16.97 -9.55
N ILE A 361 9.73 -15.76 -9.90
CA ILE A 361 10.57 -14.55 -9.92
C ILE A 361 10.02 -13.53 -8.92
N ALA A 362 10.79 -13.22 -7.87
CA ALA A 362 10.38 -12.30 -6.81
C ALA A 362 11.41 -11.20 -6.52
N ALA A 363 10.90 -10.03 -6.11
CA ALA A 363 11.71 -8.98 -5.49
C ALA A 363 11.06 -8.46 -4.20
N GLY A 364 11.85 -8.36 -3.11
CA GLY A 364 11.37 -7.90 -1.81
C GLY A 364 10.18 -8.72 -1.28
N THR A 365 9.08 -8.07 -0.91
CA THR A 365 7.86 -8.79 -0.46
C THR A 365 7.13 -9.57 -1.55
N GLY A 366 7.55 -9.45 -2.83
CA GLY A 366 7.06 -10.30 -3.93
C GLY A 366 7.34 -11.80 -3.73
N LEU A 367 8.16 -12.12 -2.72
CA LEU A 367 8.38 -13.48 -2.23
C LEU A 367 7.13 -14.13 -1.61
N ALA A 368 6.14 -13.35 -1.15
CA ALA A 368 4.98 -13.83 -0.40
C ALA A 368 4.22 -15.02 -1.05
N PRO A 369 3.69 -14.93 -2.30
CA PRO A 369 3.00 -16.06 -2.91
C PRO A 369 3.91 -17.29 -3.02
N PHE A 370 5.20 -17.10 -3.31
CA PHE A 370 6.13 -18.22 -3.47
C PHE A 370 6.47 -18.94 -2.17
N ILE A 371 6.47 -18.25 -1.01
CA ILE A 371 6.50 -18.92 0.29
C ILE A 371 5.27 -19.84 0.45
N SER A 372 4.07 -19.36 0.07
CA SER A 372 2.86 -20.21 0.12
C SER A 372 2.94 -21.41 -0.83
N PHE A 373 3.56 -21.26 -2.01
CA PHE A 373 3.75 -22.33 -2.99
C PHE A 373 4.77 -23.38 -2.50
N ILE A 374 5.91 -22.92 -1.98
CA ILE A 374 6.96 -23.77 -1.41
C ILE A 374 6.41 -24.57 -0.22
N ARG A 375 5.70 -23.90 0.70
CA ARG A 375 5.01 -24.56 1.81
C ARG A 375 4.00 -25.59 1.31
N LYS A 376 3.20 -25.27 0.29
CA LYS A 376 2.18 -26.21 -0.24
C LYS A 376 2.81 -27.44 -0.88
N LEU A 377 3.88 -27.28 -1.66
CA LEU A 377 4.56 -28.44 -2.21
C LEU A 377 5.21 -29.29 -1.11
N ARG A 378 5.79 -28.65 -0.09
CA ARG A 378 6.33 -29.34 1.10
C ARG A 378 5.26 -30.16 1.83
N SER A 379 4.04 -29.65 1.98
CA SER A 379 2.96 -30.37 2.68
C SER A 379 2.38 -31.55 1.90
N LEU A 380 2.47 -31.55 0.56
CA LEU A 380 2.17 -32.71 -0.28
C LEU A 380 3.21 -33.84 -0.12
N GLY A 381 4.43 -33.51 0.32
CA GLY A 381 5.51 -34.45 0.58
C GLY A 381 6.19 -35.01 -0.68
N GLU A 382 7.19 -35.87 -0.50
CA GLU A 382 7.89 -36.51 -1.63
C GLU A 382 7.01 -37.53 -2.36
N ALA A 383 6.12 -38.25 -1.65
CA ALA A 383 5.26 -39.28 -2.22
C ALA A 383 4.22 -38.75 -3.24
N ALA A 384 3.96 -37.44 -3.26
CA ALA A 384 3.12 -36.80 -4.28
C ALA A 384 3.85 -36.53 -5.62
N ARG A 385 5.15 -36.88 -5.73
CA ARG A 385 5.99 -36.71 -6.92
C ARG A 385 6.57 -38.06 -7.34
N THR A 386 6.62 -38.31 -8.65
CA THR A 386 7.10 -39.58 -9.22
C THR A 386 8.54 -39.48 -9.72
N SER A 387 8.93 -38.31 -10.23
CA SER A 387 10.24 -38.00 -10.81
C SER A 387 11.37 -37.86 -9.79
N GLY A 388 11.06 -37.57 -8.51
CA GLY A 388 12.06 -37.29 -7.47
C GLY A 388 12.81 -35.95 -7.61
N GLU A 389 12.53 -35.19 -8.68
CA GLU A 389 12.98 -33.81 -8.85
C GLU A 389 12.02 -32.81 -8.17
N SER A 390 12.48 -31.58 -7.95
CA SER A 390 11.57 -30.47 -7.63
C SER A 390 11.06 -29.81 -8.91
N PRO A 391 9.77 -29.46 -8.98
CA PRO A 391 9.21 -28.64 -10.06
C PRO A 391 9.47 -27.14 -9.85
N LEU A 392 9.98 -26.68 -8.69
CA LEU A 392 10.04 -25.26 -8.33
C LEU A 392 11.45 -24.68 -8.42
N TRP A 393 11.61 -23.61 -9.20
CA TRP A 393 12.84 -22.82 -9.27
C TRP A 393 12.55 -21.40 -8.82
N LEU A 394 13.22 -20.91 -7.77
CA LEU A 394 13.10 -19.54 -7.27
C LEU A 394 14.25 -18.67 -7.75
N ILE A 395 13.97 -17.49 -8.32
CA ILE A 395 14.92 -16.40 -8.51
C ILE A 395 14.44 -15.21 -7.67
N PHE A 396 15.22 -14.83 -6.67
CA PHE A 396 14.85 -13.83 -5.68
C PHE A 396 15.86 -12.67 -5.59
N GLY A 397 15.36 -11.44 -5.52
CA GLY A 397 16.17 -10.25 -5.33
C GLY A 397 15.79 -9.43 -4.10
N CYS A 398 16.79 -9.02 -3.31
CA CYS A 398 16.60 -8.03 -2.26
C CYS A 398 17.73 -6.99 -2.26
N ARG A 399 17.88 -6.21 -1.18
CA ARG A 399 18.89 -5.14 -1.11
C ARG A 399 20.26 -5.66 -0.70
N SER A 400 20.31 -6.47 0.35
CA SER A 400 21.53 -7.00 0.96
C SER A 400 21.15 -8.22 1.83
N PRO A 401 22.12 -9.00 2.33
CA PRO A 401 21.85 -10.09 3.26
C PRO A 401 21.00 -9.67 4.48
N LYS A 402 21.17 -8.43 4.97
CA LYS A 402 20.37 -7.82 6.06
C LYS A 402 18.86 -7.70 5.74
N SER A 403 18.48 -7.75 4.46
CA SER A 403 17.08 -7.70 3.98
C SER A 403 16.53 -9.06 3.54
N LEU A 404 17.21 -10.16 3.88
CA LEU A 404 16.89 -11.51 3.41
C LEU A 404 15.89 -12.22 4.34
N ALA A 405 14.60 -12.07 4.04
CA ALA A 405 13.54 -12.81 4.71
C ALA A 405 13.58 -14.32 4.37
N PHE A 406 13.12 -15.16 5.29
CA PHE A 406 12.94 -16.61 5.13
C PHE A 406 14.21 -17.41 4.76
N LEU A 407 15.42 -16.92 5.10
CA LEU A 407 16.69 -17.58 4.77
C LEU A 407 16.71 -19.08 5.14
N GLU A 408 16.37 -19.44 6.38
CA GLU A 408 16.37 -20.84 6.84
C GLU A 408 15.31 -21.70 6.13
N GLU A 409 14.11 -21.15 5.90
CA GLU A 409 13.03 -21.85 5.21
C GLU A 409 13.37 -22.10 3.73
N LEU A 410 14.00 -21.15 3.05
CA LEU A 410 14.44 -21.31 1.65
C LEU A 410 15.66 -22.24 1.55
N THR A 411 16.62 -22.13 2.48
CA THR A 411 17.80 -23.01 2.59
C THR A 411 17.41 -24.48 2.80
N SER A 412 16.48 -24.74 3.73
CA SER A 412 15.91 -26.07 3.94
C SER A 412 15.13 -26.53 2.70
N SER A 413 14.36 -25.66 2.05
CA SER A 413 13.57 -26.04 0.87
C SER A 413 14.42 -26.57 -0.28
N VAL A 414 15.66 -26.09 -0.48
CA VAL A 414 16.57 -26.69 -1.47
C VAL A 414 17.12 -28.04 -0.98
N ARG A 415 17.51 -28.13 0.31
CA ARG A 415 18.00 -29.38 0.91
C ARG A 415 16.97 -30.51 0.86
N ASP A 416 15.72 -30.18 1.15
CA ASP A 416 14.55 -31.08 1.19
C ASP A 416 13.99 -31.38 -0.22
N LYS A 417 14.67 -30.94 -1.29
CA LYS A 417 14.21 -31.03 -2.69
C LYS A 417 12.79 -30.52 -2.91
N VAL A 418 12.36 -29.51 -2.17
CA VAL A 418 11.13 -28.74 -2.42
C VAL A 418 11.39 -27.67 -3.46
N LEU A 419 12.59 -27.06 -3.46
CA LEU A 419 13.13 -26.21 -4.52
C LEU A 419 14.21 -26.99 -5.30
N HIS A 420 14.16 -26.93 -6.62
CA HIS A 420 15.21 -27.42 -7.53
C HIS A 420 16.44 -26.52 -7.43
N ARG A 421 16.19 -25.21 -7.43
CA ARG A 421 17.22 -24.19 -7.28
C ARG A 421 16.62 -22.94 -6.65
N TRP A 422 17.44 -22.30 -5.84
CA TRP A 422 17.22 -20.93 -5.38
C TRP A 422 18.38 -20.06 -5.88
N CYS A 423 18.08 -19.10 -6.75
CA CYS A 423 18.99 -18.06 -7.19
C CYS A 423 18.73 -16.78 -6.41
N LEU A 424 19.79 -16.12 -5.95
CA LEU A 424 19.73 -14.93 -5.11
C LEU A 424 20.61 -13.81 -5.67
N CYS A 425 20.10 -12.57 -5.65
CA CYS A 425 20.87 -11.37 -6.00
C CYS A 425 20.63 -10.20 -5.01
N PHE A 426 21.62 -9.31 -4.90
CA PHE A 426 21.58 -8.16 -3.99
C PHE A 426 21.84 -6.85 -4.72
N SER A 427 20.85 -5.96 -4.72
CA SER A 427 20.93 -4.66 -5.43
C SER A 427 21.86 -3.63 -4.77
N ARG A 428 22.31 -3.86 -3.53
CA ARG A 428 23.14 -2.94 -2.72
C ARG A 428 24.27 -3.67 -1.95
N HIS A 429 24.67 -4.85 -2.39
CA HIS A 429 25.76 -5.61 -1.79
C HIS A 429 26.65 -6.16 -2.91
N VAL A 430 27.97 -5.96 -2.80
CA VAL A 430 28.92 -6.25 -3.88
C VAL A 430 29.99 -7.28 -3.45
N GLU A 431 30.06 -7.63 -2.16
CA GLU A 431 31.03 -8.61 -1.68
C GLU A 431 30.67 -10.03 -2.14
N ALA A 432 31.68 -10.74 -2.63
CA ALA A 432 31.61 -12.15 -2.91
C ALA A 432 31.72 -12.95 -1.60
N SER A 433 30.65 -13.68 -1.27
CA SER A 433 30.70 -14.75 -0.26
C SER A 433 30.94 -16.07 -0.96
N ASP A 434 31.94 -16.81 -0.50
CA ASP A 434 32.42 -18.03 -1.12
C ASP A 434 31.62 -19.29 -0.69
N SER A 435 31.76 -20.33 -1.51
CA SER A 435 31.49 -21.76 -1.32
C SER A 435 31.03 -22.27 0.07
N ALA A 436 29.71 -22.46 0.23
CA ALA A 436 29.09 -23.52 1.07
C ALA A 436 27.55 -23.52 1.03
N ALA A 437 26.92 -22.39 0.68
CA ALA A 437 25.46 -22.23 0.76
C ALA A 437 24.72 -23.10 -0.28
N PRO A 438 23.57 -23.71 0.06
CA PRO A 438 22.76 -24.52 -0.87
C PRO A 438 21.92 -23.66 -1.84
N TYR A 439 22.34 -22.42 -2.10
CA TYR A 439 21.68 -21.50 -3.04
C TYR A 439 22.71 -20.84 -3.96
N CYS A 440 22.29 -20.53 -5.18
CA CYS A 440 23.11 -19.90 -6.19
C CYS A 440 23.11 -18.37 -5.98
N LEU A 441 24.13 -17.84 -5.32
CA LEU A 441 24.34 -16.39 -5.22
C LEU A 441 24.93 -15.87 -6.54
N HIS A 442 24.16 -15.09 -7.30
CA HIS A 442 24.64 -14.41 -8.50
C HIS A 442 25.35 -13.11 -8.09
N THR A 443 26.62 -13.19 -7.69
CA THR A 443 27.42 -12.05 -7.18
C THR A 443 27.58 -10.90 -8.18
N SER A 444 27.51 -11.18 -9.48
CA SER A 444 27.53 -10.18 -10.56
C SER A 444 26.16 -9.57 -10.88
N ALA A 445 25.06 -10.14 -10.37
CA ALA A 445 23.71 -9.65 -10.60
C ALA A 445 23.24 -8.76 -9.44
N ARG A 446 22.77 -7.56 -9.77
CA ARG A 446 22.11 -6.62 -8.85
C ARG A 446 20.60 -6.86 -8.78
N TYR A 447 20.02 -7.38 -9.85
CA TYR A 447 18.57 -7.58 -9.98
C TYR A 447 18.22 -8.94 -10.59
N VAL A 448 16.96 -9.38 -10.42
CA VAL A 448 16.50 -10.71 -10.86
C VAL A 448 16.59 -10.93 -12.36
N GLN A 449 16.40 -9.89 -13.18
CA GLN A 449 16.58 -9.98 -14.63
C GLN A 449 18.03 -10.26 -15.04
N GLU A 450 19.02 -9.83 -14.24
CA GLU A 450 20.45 -10.09 -14.48
C GLU A 450 20.84 -11.52 -14.04
N CYS A 451 20.05 -12.15 -13.17
CA CYS A 451 20.19 -13.59 -12.91
C CYS A 451 19.73 -14.41 -14.13
N ILE A 452 18.61 -14.00 -14.74
CA ILE A 452 18.04 -14.64 -15.95
C ILE A 452 18.94 -14.38 -17.17
N CYS A 453 19.32 -13.14 -17.42
CA CYS A 453 20.16 -12.73 -18.52
C CYS A 453 21.14 -11.62 -18.09
N PRO A 454 22.39 -11.97 -17.73
CA PRO A 454 23.41 -10.95 -17.49
C PRO A 454 23.69 -10.15 -18.77
N SER A 455 24.04 -8.88 -18.62
CA SER A 455 24.12 -7.86 -19.69
C SER A 455 25.27 -8.03 -20.69
N VAL A 456 25.81 -9.23 -20.86
CA VAL A 456 26.91 -9.52 -21.78
C VAL A 456 26.33 -9.90 -23.15
N ASP A 457 26.12 -8.89 -23.99
CA ASP A 457 25.67 -9.10 -25.37
C ASP A 457 26.70 -9.90 -26.17
N GLY A 458 26.20 -10.70 -27.13
CA GLY A 458 27.03 -11.55 -27.99
C GLY A 458 27.63 -12.81 -27.37
N SER A 459 27.59 -13.00 -26.04
CA SER A 459 28.06 -14.27 -25.44
C SER A 459 27.07 -15.42 -25.68
N PRO A 460 27.55 -16.67 -25.89
CA PRO A 460 26.68 -17.85 -25.91
C PRO A 460 25.91 -18.04 -24.61
N LEU A 461 24.83 -18.81 -24.64
CA LEU A 461 24.07 -19.17 -23.44
C LEU A 461 24.95 -19.89 -22.41
N THR A 462 24.98 -19.36 -21.19
CA THR A 462 25.57 -20.03 -20.03
C THR A 462 24.80 -21.32 -19.69
N GLY A 463 25.40 -22.20 -18.87
CA GLY A 463 24.72 -23.41 -18.39
C GLY A 463 23.39 -23.09 -17.67
N HIS A 464 23.39 -22.06 -16.83
CA HIS A 464 22.19 -21.55 -16.14
C HIS A 464 21.08 -21.14 -17.13
N GLN A 465 21.41 -20.34 -18.14
CA GLN A 465 20.45 -19.88 -19.14
C GLN A 465 19.95 -21.02 -20.04
N THR A 466 20.84 -21.95 -20.39
CA THR A 466 20.48 -23.16 -21.17
C THR A 466 19.48 -24.02 -20.40
N GLU A 467 19.66 -24.16 -19.07
CA GLU A 467 18.76 -24.93 -18.22
C GLU A 467 17.40 -24.23 -18.01
N LEU A 468 17.37 -22.90 -17.81
CA LEU A 468 16.13 -22.11 -17.80
C LEU A 468 15.35 -22.27 -19.13
N ALA A 469 16.04 -22.11 -20.26
CA ALA A 469 15.44 -22.28 -21.58
C ALA A 469 14.92 -23.71 -21.78
N ASN A 470 15.66 -24.73 -21.33
CA ASN A 470 15.22 -26.12 -21.38
C ASN A 470 13.94 -26.36 -20.56
N TRP A 471 13.83 -25.78 -19.36
CA TRP A 471 12.61 -25.83 -18.55
C TRP A 471 11.42 -25.22 -19.30
N ILE A 472 11.59 -24.05 -19.93
CA ILE A 472 10.51 -23.33 -20.62
C ILE A 472 10.07 -24.04 -21.92
N LEU A 473 11.04 -24.52 -22.71
CA LEU A 473 10.82 -25.02 -24.07
C LEU A 473 10.45 -26.51 -24.10
N HIS A 474 11.21 -27.38 -23.41
CA HIS A 474 10.95 -28.81 -23.34
C HIS A 474 9.95 -29.16 -22.23
N ARG A 475 10.23 -28.79 -20.98
CA ARG A 475 9.38 -29.13 -19.81
C ARG A 475 8.12 -28.25 -19.68
N LYS A 476 7.88 -27.37 -20.66
CA LYS A 476 6.75 -26.42 -20.74
C LYS A 476 6.53 -25.58 -19.46
N ALA A 477 7.59 -25.28 -18.71
CA ALA A 477 7.50 -24.60 -17.42
C ALA A 477 6.63 -23.33 -17.47
N ARG A 478 5.91 -23.06 -16.37
CA ARG A 478 5.25 -21.79 -16.14
C ARG A 478 6.24 -20.79 -15.54
N ILE A 479 6.18 -19.54 -15.98
CA ILE A 479 6.90 -18.41 -15.40
C ILE A 479 5.88 -17.60 -14.58
N MET A 480 6.23 -17.30 -13.33
CA MET A 480 5.39 -16.55 -12.40
C MET A 480 6.20 -15.41 -11.81
N VAL A 481 5.77 -14.17 -12.00
CA VAL A 481 6.50 -12.96 -11.59
C VAL A 481 5.68 -12.19 -10.55
N CYS A 482 6.25 -11.92 -9.38
CA CYS A 482 5.60 -11.12 -8.33
C CYS A 482 6.51 -10.01 -7.79
N GLY A 483 5.97 -8.79 -7.72
CA GLY A 483 6.68 -7.61 -7.24
C GLY A 483 6.29 -6.32 -7.95
N GLU A 484 7.27 -5.47 -8.25
CA GLU A 484 7.05 -4.11 -8.74
C GLU A 484 6.69 -4.06 -10.24
N ALA A 485 5.65 -3.29 -10.58
CA ALA A 485 5.01 -3.30 -11.90
C ALA A 485 5.70 -2.48 -13.01
N ARG A 486 6.38 -1.37 -12.68
CA ARG A 486 6.84 -0.36 -13.65
C ARG A 486 8.24 -0.66 -14.20
N ALA A 487 9.11 -1.25 -13.40
CA ALA A 487 10.50 -1.52 -13.73
C ALA A 487 10.83 -3.02 -13.67
N MET A 488 10.44 -3.73 -12.60
CA MET A 488 10.87 -5.13 -12.43
C MET A 488 10.20 -6.07 -13.45
N ALA A 489 8.87 -6.07 -13.54
CA ALA A 489 8.16 -6.95 -14.46
C ALA A 489 8.53 -6.77 -15.95
N PRO A 490 8.63 -5.54 -16.51
CA PRO A 490 9.11 -5.34 -17.88
C PRO A 490 10.55 -5.84 -18.10
N ALA A 491 11.46 -5.62 -17.15
CA ALA A 491 12.85 -6.04 -17.26
C ALA A 491 13.02 -7.56 -17.21
N VAL A 492 12.24 -8.25 -16.38
CA VAL A 492 12.18 -9.73 -16.34
C VAL A 492 11.63 -10.30 -17.64
N ARG A 493 10.59 -9.69 -18.20
CA ARG A 493 9.99 -10.09 -19.48
C ARG A 493 10.99 -10.00 -20.63
N GLU A 494 11.75 -8.90 -20.69
CA GLU A 494 12.78 -8.70 -21.70
C GLU A 494 13.93 -9.71 -21.53
N ALA A 495 14.42 -9.95 -20.30
CA ALA A 495 15.47 -10.94 -20.06
C ALA A 495 15.06 -12.37 -20.49
N PHE A 496 13.80 -12.76 -20.27
CA PHE A 496 13.28 -14.02 -20.80
C PHE A 496 13.22 -14.03 -22.33
N ALA A 497 12.76 -12.94 -22.95
CA ALA A 497 12.75 -12.82 -24.41
C ALA A 497 14.17 -12.92 -25.01
N THR A 498 15.18 -12.32 -24.39
CA THR A 498 16.58 -12.43 -24.83
C THR A 498 17.09 -13.87 -24.79
N ILE A 499 16.92 -14.58 -23.66
CA ILE A 499 17.41 -15.97 -23.56
C ILE A 499 16.64 -16.93 -24.47
N LEU A 500 15.33 -16.74 -24.65
CA LEU A 500 14.51 -17.59 -25.52
C LEU A 500 14.85 -17.39 -26.99
N THR A 501 15.14 -16.15 -27.42
CA THR A 501 15.64 -15.86 -28.77
C THR A 501 16.92 -16.64 -29.03
N LYS A 502 17.95 -16.45 -28.18
CA LYS A 502 19.23 -17.18 -28.30
C LYS A 502 19.04 -18.70 -28.26
N ALA A 503 18.16 -19.19 -27.39
CA ALA A 503 17.93 -20.62 -27.21
C ALA A 503 17.33 -21.28 -28.46
N LEU A 504 16.34 -20.65 -29.08
CA LEU A 504 15.71 -21.12 -30.32
C LEU A 504 16.67 -21.03 -31.52
N THR A 505 17.55 -20.03 -31.57
CA THR A 505 18.51 -19.88 -32.69
C THR A 505 19.79 -20.69 -32.56
N GLU A 506 20.32 -20.89 -31.35
CA GLU A 506 21.65 -21.47 -31.12
C GLU A 506 21.65 -22.93 -30.61
N LYS A 507 20.60 -23.34 -29.89
CA LYS A 507 20.64 -24.53 -29.00
C LYS A 507 19.51 -25.53 -29.22
N PHE A 508 18.30 -25.06 -29.48
CA PHE A 508 17.08 -25.85 -29.60
C PHE A 508 16.33 -25.51 -30.91
N SER A 509 17.09 -25.46 -32.01
CA SER A 509 16.56 -25.18 -33.35
C SER A 509 15.71 -26.31 -33.91
N ASP A 510 15.74 -27.49 -33.29
CA ASP A 510 14.82 -28.61 -33.47
C ASP A 510 13.43 -28.33 -32.87
N LEU A 511 13.36 -27.51 -31.81
CA LEU A 511 12.12 -26.98 -31.24
C LEU A 511 11.63 -25.69 -31.90
N CYS A 512 12.28 -25.20 -32.96
CA CYS A 512 11.80 -24.04 -33.72
C CYS A 512 10.34 -24.25 -34.11
N PRO A 513 9.40 -23.40 -33.66
CA PRO A 513 8.02 -23.50 -34.10
C PRO A 513 7.97 -23.33 -35.63
N THR A 514 7.08 -24.07 -36.29
CA THR A 514 6.88 -23.98 -37.73
C THR A 514 6.33 -22.62 -38.19
N GLU A 515 5.93 -21.76 -37.24
CA GLU A 515 5.55 -20.36 -37.43
C GLU A 515 6.81 -19.46 -37.30
N PRO A 516 7.26 -18.78 -38.37
CA PRO A 516 8.41 -17.87 -38.30
C PRO A 516 8.24 -16.73 -37.28
N ALA A 517 6.99 -16.40 -36.94
CA ALA A 517 6.63 -15.40 -35.94
C ALA A 517 7.08 -15.76 -34.50
N LEU A 518 7.41 -17.02 -34.22
CA LEU A 518 7.85 -17.46 -32.88
C LEU A 518 9.36 -17.67 -32.75
N LEU A 519 10.14 -17.25 -33.75
CA LEU A 519 11.61 -17.20 -33.69
C LEU A 519 12.12 -16.07 -32.77
N SER A 520 11.31 -15.05 -32.57
CA SER A 520 11.54 -13.97 -31.60
C SER A 520 11.06 -14.42 -30.21
N GLY A 521 11.96 -14.34 -29.22
CA GLY A 521 11.62 -14.69 -27.84
C GLY A 521 10.59 -13.76 -27.22
N ARG A 522 10.38 -12.54 -27.74
CA ARG A 522 9.28 -11.65 -27.31
C ARG A 522 7.94 -12.23 -27.70
N ASP A 523 7.81 -12.70 -28.93
CA ASP A 523 6.58 -13.30 -29.46
C ASP A 523 6.31 -14.66 -28.79
N TYR A 524 7.36 -15.42 -28.47
CA TYR A 524 7.24 -16.63 -27.64
C TYR A 524 6.74 -16.31 -26.22
N VAL A 525 7.24 -15.26 -25.57
CA VAL A 525 6.75 -14.82 -24.25
C VAL A 525 5.30 -14.34 -24.32
N GLU A 526 4.90 -13.65 -25.38
CA GLU A 526 3.49 -13.24 -25.56
C GLU A 526 2.58 -14.46 -25.79
N LYS A 527 3.01 -15.46 -26.58
CA LYS A 527 2.31 -16.75 -26.67
C LYS A 527 2.21 -17.43 -25.31
N MET A 528 3.27 -17.42 -24.50
CA MET A 528 3.21 -17.95 -23.13
C MET A 528 2.20 -17.22 -22.23
N ARG A 529 1.99 -15.91 -22.42
CA ARG A 529 0.95 -15.16 -21.69
C ARG A 529 -0.45 -15.60 -22.12
N GLN A 530 -0.67 -15.77 -23.42
CA GLN A 530 -1.92 -16.27 -23.98
C GLN A 530 -2.23 -17.72 -23.52
N ASP A 531 -1.21 -18.58 -23.47
CA ASP A 531 -1.28 -19.97 -23.00
C ASP A 531 -1.42 -20.09 -21.46
N GLY A 532 -1.39 -18.99 -20.70
CA GLY A 532 -1.35 -19.02 -19.22
C GLY A 532 -0.08 -19.63 -18.63
N ARG A 533 1.01 -19.68 -19.41
CA ARG A 533 2.36 -20.13 -18.98
C ARG A 533 3.27 -18.98 -18.54
N TYR A 534 2.88 -17.71 -18.70
CA TYR A 534 3.57 -16.56 -18.14
C TYR A 534 2.56 -15.67 -17.41
N ILE A 535 2.67 -15.56 -16.08
CA ILE A 535 1.68 -14.88 -15.23
C ILE A 535 2.37 -13.85 -14.32
N GLU A 536 1.75 -12.68 -14.16
CA GLU A 536 2.25 -11.55 -13.36
C GLU A 536 1.24 -11.23 -12.24
N ASP A 537 1.72 -11.13 -10.99
CA ASP A 537 0.98 -10.58 -9.84
C ASP A 537 1.78 -9.40 -9.28
N ILE A 538 1.45 -8.20 -9.76
CA ILE A 538 2.30 -7.00 -9.64
C ILE A 538 1.59 -5.86 -8.92
N TRP A 539 2.38 -5.09 -8.16
CA TRP A 539 1.93 -3.92 -7.41
C TRP A 539 2.81 -2.69 -7.68
N THR A 540 2.34 -1.52 -7.23
CA THR A 540 2.97 -0.20 -7.42
C THR A 540 3.19 0.51 -6.10
#